data_AF-A0A2T5NKI8-F1
#
_entry.id   AF-A0A2T5NKI8-F1
#
_cell.length_a   1.000
_cell.length_b   1.000
_cell.length_c   1.000
_cell.angle_alpha   90.00
_cell.angle_beta   90.00
_cell.angle_gamma   90.00
#
_symmetry.space_group_name_H-M   'P 1'
#
loop_
_entity.id
_entity.type
_entity.pdbx_description
1 polymer ?
#
loop_
_entity_poly.entity_id
_entity_poly.type
_entity_poly.pdbx_seq_one_letter_code
_entity_poly.pdbx_strand_id
1 'polypeptide(L)' 'MASCVLVKPDNSLIATADNVQSCNGYLLLSPQEVAVLQPAFVPLSVGEGALISGAILALWSLAWLYGAISRFLQSNQGES' A
#
# COMPACT_ATOMS: atom_id res chain seq x y z
N MET A 1 -17.73 0.08 19.19
CA MET A 1 -16.70 -0.98 19.25
C MET A 1 -15.44 -0.30 19.75
N ALA A 2 -14.99 -0.58 20.97
CA ALA A 2 -13.80 0.05 21.55
C ALA A 2 -12.59 -0.84 21.25
N SER A 3 -11.46 -0.23 20.87
CA SER A 3 -10.19 -0.92 20.64
C SER A 3 -9.20 -0.46 21.70
N CYS A 4 -8.39 -1.39 22.22
CA CYS A 4 -7.35 -1.05 23.18
C CYS A 4 -6.15 -0.43 22.45
N VAL A 5 -5.74 0.76 22.91
CA VAL A 5 -4.61 1.49 22.34
C VAL A 5 -3.62 1.80 23.45
N LEU A 6 -2.35 1.41 23.25
CA LEU A 6 -1.25 1.69 24.18
C LEU A 6 -0.56 2.99 23.77
N VAL A 7 -0.34 3.87 24.74
CA VAL A 7 0.46 5.09 24.57
C VAL A 7 1.91 4.75 24.84
N LYS A 8 2.76 4.82 23.81
CA LYS A 8 4.21 4.66 24.00
C LYS A 8 4.84 5.92 24.61
N PRO A 9 6.05 5.82 25.17
CA PRO A 9 6.79 6.97 25.72
C PRO A 9 7.12 8.08 24.70
N ASP A 10 7.03 7.77 23.41
CA ASP A 10 7.22 8.70 22.28
C ASP A 10 5.92 9.39 21.85
N ASN A 11 4.85 9.30 22.67
CA ASN A 11 3.50 9.75 22.38
C ASN A 11 2.84 9.10 21.14
N SER A 12 3.41 8.00 20.62
CA SER A 12 2.74 7.24 19.57
C SER A 12 1.69 6.30 20.15
N LEU A 13 0.63 6.09 19.38
CA LEU A 13 -0.51 5.27 19.75
C LEU A 13 -0.47 3.96 18.95
N ILE A 14 -0.47 2.82 19.64
CA ILE A 14 -0.49 1.51 18.99
C ILE A 14 -1.77 0.79 19.38
N ALA A 15 -2.59 0.50 18.37
CA ALA A 15 -3.74 -0.36 18.52
C ALA A 15 -3.28 -1.81 18.76
N THR A 16 -3.79 -2.41 19.83
CA THR A 16 -3.47 -3.78 20.24
C THR A 16 -4.68 -4.68 20.01
N ALA A 17 -4.44 -5.96 19.72
CA ALA A 17 -5.49 -6.96 19.48
C ALA A 17 -6.10 -7.54 20.77
N ASP A 18 -5.61 -7.12 21.93
CA ASP A 18 -6.06 -7.61 23.23
C ASP A 18 -7.47 -7.13 23.56
N ASN A 19 -8.17 -7.96 24.33
CA ASN A 19 -9.53 -7.67 24.77
C ASN A 19 -9.53 -6.41 25.68
N VAL A 20 -10.53 -5.55 25.50
CA VAL A 20 -10.67 -4.26 26.22
C VAL A 20 -10.65 -4.45 27.74
N GLN A 21 -11.06 -5.63 28.24
CA GLN A 21 -11.09 -5.98 29.66
C GLN A 21 -9.70 -6.26 30.27
N SER A 22 -8.69 -6.60 29.47
CA SER A 22 -7.35 -6.96 29.96
C SER A 22 -6.30 -5.86 29.79
N CYS A 23 -6.65 -4.75 29.14
CA CYS A 23 -5.73 -3.64 28.97
C CYS A 23 -5.68 -2.76 30.23
N ASN A 24 -4.48 -2.57 30.79
CA ASN A 24 -4.25 -1.71 31.95
C ASN A 24 -3.53 -0.43 31.46
N GLY A 25 -4.21 0.73 31.52
CA GLY A 25 -3.70 2.02 31.01
C GLY A 25 -4.25 2.47 29.64
N TYR A 26 -5.56 2.33 29.41
CA TYR A 26 -6.19 2.67 28.11
C TYR A 26 -6.84 4.06 28.09
N LEU A 27 -6.82 4.68 26.91
CA LEU A 27 -7.71 5.78 26.53
C LEU A 27 -8.86 5.16 25.69
N LEU A 28 -10.11 5.44 26.04
CA LEU A 28 -11.27 5.03 25.23
C LEU A 28 -11.43 6.04 24.09
N LEU A 29 -10.93 5.72 22.90
CA LEU A 29 -11.16 6.54 21.72
C LEU A 29 -12.41 6.07 20.96
N SER A 30 -13.20 7.04 20.52
CA SER A 30 -14.25 6.84 19.54
C SER A 30 -13.63 6.51 18.17
N PRO A 31 -14.35 5.81 17.28
CA PRO A 31 -13.85 5.46 15.94
C PRO A 31 -13.42 6.69 15.12
N GLN A 32 -14.04 7.83 15.38
CA GLN A 32 -13.77 9.11 14.71
C GLN A 32 -12.41 9.68 15.13
N GLU A 33 -12.04 9.53 16.41
CA GLU A 33 -10.74 9.99 16.92
C GLU A 33 -9.61 9.08 16.43
N VAL A 34 -9.86 7.77 16.31
CA VAL A 34 -8.88 6.82 15.73
C VAL A 34 -8.58 7.16 14.27
N ALA A 35 -9.59 7.53 13.48
CA ALA A 35 -9.39 7.89 12.07
C ALA A 35 -8.51 9.14 11.88
N VAL A 36 -8.50 10.07 12.84
CA VAL A 36 -7.63 11.27 12.83
C VAL A 36 -6.19 10.93 13.20
N LEU A 37 -5.99 9.90 14.02
CA LEU A 37 -4.68 9.47 14.51
C LEU A 37 -4.00 8.45 13.60
N GLN A 38 -4.76 7.75 12.77
CA GLN A 38 -4.20 6.87 11.76
C GLN A 38 -3.48 7.71 10.70
N PRO A 39 -2.23 7.37 10.35
CA PRO A 39 -1.54 8.03 9.26
C PRO A 39 -2.38 7.89 7.99
N ALA A 40 -2.57 9.00 7.25
CA ALA A 40 -3.33 9.02 6.01
C ALA A 40 -2.82 8.02 4.96
N PHE A 41 -1.58 7.55 5.13
CA PHE A 41 -0.96 6.52 4.32
C PHE A 41 -0.70 5.28 5.16
N VAL A 42 -1.38 4.19 4.80
CA VAL A 42 -1.00 2.85 5.25
C VAL A 42 0.35 2.54 4.58
N PRO A 43 1.43 2.32 5.35
CA PRO A 43 2.72 1.99 4.76
C PRO A 43 2.57 0.65 4.04
N LEU A 44 2.80 0.64 2.73
CA LEU A 44 2.79 -0.59 1.96
C LEU A 44 3.89 -1.51 2.47
N SER A 45 3.56 -2.78 2.64
CA SER A 45 4.58 -3.80 2.86
C SER A 45 5.47 -3.92 1.61
N VAL A 46 6.71 -4.37 1.80
CA VAL A 46 7.65 -4.57 0.67
C VAL A 46 7.06 -5.51 -0.39
N GLY A 47 6.27 -6.51 0.02
CA GLY A 47 5.58 -7.42 -0.89
C GLY A 47 4.50 -6.75 -1.74
N GLU A 48 3.68 -5.89 -1.14
CA GLU A 48 2.66 -5.12 -1.88
C GLU A 48 3.32 -4.11 -2.84
N GLY A 49 4.41 -3.47 -2.41
CA GLY A 49 5.20 -2.58 -3.28
C GLY A 49 5.81 -3.31 -4.48
N ALA A 50 6.30 -4.54 -4.29
CA ALA A 50 6.85 -5.38 -5.36
C ALA A 50 5.76 -5.77 -6.38
N LEU A 51 4.55 -6.12 -5.92
CA LEU A 51 3.42 -6.43 -6.79
C LEU A 51 3.02 -5.24 -7.66
N ILE A 52 2.87 -4.06 -7.07
CA ILE A 52 2.47 -2.85 -7.79
C ILE A 52 3.54 -2.44 -8.81
N SER A 53 4.80 -2.40 -8.40
CA SER A 53 5.91 -2.07 -9.31
C SER A 53 6.05 -3.10 -10.44
N GLY A 54 5.89 -4.38 -10.15
CA GLY A 54 5.88 -5.45 -11.15
C GLY A 54 4.76 -5.27 -12.19
N ALA A 55 3.55 -4.93 -11.75
CA ALA A 55 2.43 -4.68 -12.65
C ALA A 55 2.68 -3.47 -13.57
N ILE A 56 3.27 -2.39 -13.04
CA ILE A 56 3.63 -1.19 -13.82
C ILE A 56 4.68 -1.54 -14.89
N LEU A 57 5.73 -2.27 -14.51
CA LEU A 57 6.78 -2.68 -15.44
C LEU A 57 6.25 -3.62 -16.52
N ALA A 58 5.33 -4.53 -16.18
CA ALA A 58 4.69 -5.41 -17.15
C ALA A 58 3.92 -4.62 -18.22
N LEU A 59 3.10 -3.65 -17.82
CA LEU A 59 2.36 -2.78 -18.75
C LEU A 59 3.31 -1.99 -19.67
N TRP A 60 4.39 -1.44 -19.10
CA TRP A 60 5.40 -0.73 -19.88
C TRP A 60 6.12 -1.64 -20.89
N SER A 61 6.49 -2.86 -20.48
CA SER A 61 7.12 -3.83 -21.37
C SER A 61 6.22 -4.21 -22.54
N LEU A 62 4.92 -4.40 -22.30
CA LEU A 62 3.91 -4.71 -23.32
C LEU A 62 3.79 -3.57 -24.35
N ALA A 63 3.71 -2.33 -23.88
CA ALA A 63 3.66 -1.16 -24.76
C ALA A 63 4.93 -1.03 -25.62
N TRP A 64 6.10 -1.29 -25.04
CA TRP A 64 7.37 -1.22 -25.74
C TRP A 64 7.52 -2.33 -26.79
N LEU A 65 7.12 -3.56 -26.44
CA LEU A 65 7.06 -4.70 -27.36
C LEU A 65 6.15 -4.42 -28.55
N TYR A 66 4.96 -3.87 -28.30
CA TYR A 66 4.06 -3.49 -29.39
C TYR A 66 4.69 -2.44 -30.33
N GLY A 67 5.35 -1.43 -29.76
CA GLY A 67 6.09 -0.43 -30.53
C GLY A 67 7.25 -1.02 -31.35
N ALA A 68 7.99 -1.98 -30.79
CA ALA A 68 9.09 -2.66 -31.47
C ALA A 68 8.59 -3.54 -32.63
N ILE A 69 7.53 -4.34 -32.39
CA ILE A 69 6.93 -5.22 -33.40
C ILE A 69 6.35 -4.41 -34.56
N SER A 70 5.61 -3.34 -34.26
CA SER A 70 5.02 -2.49 -35.30
C SER A 70 6.09 -1.82 -36.19
N ARG A 71 7.19 -1.34 -35.61
CA ARG A 71 8.33 -0.80 -36.39
C ARG A 71 9.01 -1.85 -37.25
N PHE A 72 9.23 -3.06 -36.70
CA PHE A 72 9.85 -4.17 -37.44
C PHE A 72 8.99 -4.64 -38.64
N LEU A 73 7.67 -4.67 -38.48
CA LEU A 73 6.76 -5.02 -39.57
C LEU A 73 6.66 -3.93 -40.66
N GLN A 74 6.84 -2.66 -40.29
CA GLN A 74 6.88 -1.56 -41.25
C GLN A 74 8.20 -1.54 -42.03
N SER A 75 9.34 -1.84 -41.39
CA SER A 75 10.63 -1.87 -42.09
C SER A 75 10.69 -2.96 -43.17
N ASN A 76 10.12 -4.15 -42.92
CA ASN A 76 10.13 -5.26 -43.89
C ASN A 76 9.16 -5.07 -45.07
N GLN A 77 8.17 -4.17 -44.98
CA GLN A 77 7.23 -3.90 -46.08
C GLN A 77 7.72 -2.81 -47.04
N GLY A 78 8.81 -2.09 -46.73
CA GLY A 78 9.37 -1.03 -47.56
C GLY A 78 10.41 -1.49 -48.60
N GLU A 79 10.74 -2.78 -48.64
CA GLU A 79 11.75 -3.38 -49.54
C GLU A 79 11.10 -4.10 -50.75
N SER A 80 10.02 -3.56 -51.32
CA SER A 80 9.35 -4.10 -52.53
C SER A 80 9.38 -3.11 -53.68
#